data_AF-A0A3R7X3B2-F1
#
_entry.id   AF-A0A3R7X3B2-F1
#
_cell.length_a   1.000
_cell.length_b   1.000
_cell.length_c   1.000
_cell.angle_alpha   90.00
_cell.angle_beta   90.00
_cell.angle_gamma   90.00
#
_symmetry.space_group_name_H-M   'P 1'
#
loop_
_entity.id
_entity.type
_entity.pdbx_description
1 polymer ?
#
loop_
_entity_poly.entity_id
_entity_poly.type
_entity_poly.pdbx_seq_one_letter_code
_entity_poly.pdbx_strand_id
1 'polypeptide(L)'
;MRLILWAIGCLFAAIAAVQLIIEGMLAAFGGSWTRLLSVGDVFEQIGGPGTGAWLPSLVTDAPPWIPAIVVGAAFLYWGRFKRQSSRPYERASRRTG
;
A
#
# COMPACT_ATOMS: atom_id res chain seq x y z
N MET A 1 -10.61 7.35 -12.94
CA MET A 1 -9.37 7.47 -12.13
C MET A 1 -9.59 7.37 -10.62
N ARG A 2 -10.54 8.10 -10.01
CA ARG A 2 -10.78 8.04 -8.55
C ARG A 2 -11.12 6.64 -8.02
N LEU A 3 -11.99 5.92 -8.73
CA LEU A 3 -12.44 4.57 -8.37
C LEU A 3 -11.32 3.53 -8.48
N ILE A 4 -10.43 3.70 -9.47
CA ILE A 4 -9.25 2.83 -9.68
C ILE A 4 -8.24 3.01 -8.54
N LEU A 5 -7.90 4.26 -8.18
CA LEU A 5 -6.98 4.53 -7.06
C LEU A 5 -7.53 3.99 -5.74
N TRP A 6 -8.83 4.11 -5.53
CA TRP A 6 -9.49 3.58 -4.34
C TRP A 6 -9.48 2.05 -4.31
N ALA A 7 -9.78 1.39 -5.43
CA ALA A 7 -9.70 -0.06 -5.56
C ALA A 7 -8.28 -0.60 -5.33
N ILE A 8 -7.26 0.09 -5.86
CA ILE A 8 -5.85 -0.24 -5.60
C ILE A 8 -5.52 -0.10 -4.12
N GLY A 9 -5.99 0.98 -3.47
CA GLY A 9 -5.82 1.16 -2.03
C GLY A 9 -6.45 0.04 -1.20
N CYS A 10 -7.68 -0.39 -1.55
CA CYS A 10 -8.34 -1.52 -0.91
C CYS A 10 -7.59 -2.85 -1.13
N LEU A 11 -7.03 -3.07 -2.33
CA LEU A 11 -6.25 -4.26 -2.63
C LEU A 11 -5.00 -4.36 -1.74
N PHE A 12 -4.23 -3.28 -1.62
CA PHE A 12 -3.05 -3.24 -0.76
C PHE A 12 -3.40 -3.41 0.73
N ALA A 13 -4.50 -2.82 1.19
CA ALA A 13 -4.99 -3.02 2.55
C ALA A 13 -5.39 -4.47 2.83
N ALA A 14 -6.04 -5.14 1.87
CA ALA A 14 -6.39 -6.56 1.99
C ALA A 14 -5.15 -7.46 2.04
N ILE A 15 -4.15 -7.21 1.19
CA ILE A 15 -2.88 -7.95 1.19
C ILE A 15 -2.19 -7.82 2.56
N ALA A 16 -2.13 -6.60 3.11
CA ALA A 16 -1.56 -6.38 4.43
C ALA A 16 -2.32 -7.12 5.54
N ALA A 17 -3.65 -7.09 5.50
CA ALA A 17 -4.48 -7.78 6.49
C ALA A 17 -4.25 -9.29 6.45
N VAL A 18 -4.17 -9.90 5.25
CA VAL A 18 -3.88 -11.32 5.10
C VAL A 18 -2.50 -11.67 5.66
N GLN A 19 -1.47 -10.87 5.36
CA GLN A 19 -0.13 -11.10 5.90
C GLN A 19 -0.08 -10.96 7.43
N LEU A 20 -0.77 -9.97 7.98
CA LEU A 20 -0.87 -9.77 9.43
C LEU A 20 -1.60 -10.95 10.12
N ILE A 21 -2.63 -11.50 9.47
CA ILE A 21 -3.34 -12.69 9.97
C ILE A 21 -2.42 -13.91 9.96
N ILE A 22 -1.65 -14.13 8.90
CA ILE A 22 -0.72 -15.26 8.81
C ILE A 22 0.37 -15.16 9.89
N GLU A 23 1.00 -14.00 10.06
CA GLU A 23 1.99 -13.77 11.13
C GLU A 23 1.35 -13.95 12.52
N GLY A 24 0.14 -13.42 12.72
CA GLY A 24 -0.59 -13.57 13.98
C GLY A 24 -0.99 -15.01 14.31
N MET A 25 -1.40 -15.81 13.31
CA MET A 25 -1.70 -17.23 13.49
C MET A 25 -0.45 -17.99 13.93
N LEU A 26 0.70 -17.74 13.31
CA LEU A 26 1.95 -18.42 13.66
C LEU A 26 2.47 -18.01 15.04
N ALA A 27 2.33 -16.74 15.40
CA ALA A 27 2.60 -16.28 16.76
C ALA A 27 1.70 -16.99 17.78
N ALA A 28 0.43 -17.25 17.44
CA ALA A 28 -0.50 -17.94 18.32
C ALA A 28 -0.20 -19.45 18.50
N PHE A 29 0.48 -20.09 17.54
CA PHE A 29 0.90 -21.51 17.63
C PHE A 29 2.26 -21.72 18.33
N GLY A 30 2.75 -20.72 19.07
CA GLY A 30 4.04 -20.79 19.75
C GLY A 30 5.26 -20.51 18.85
N GLY A 31 5.01 -20.11 17.60
CA GLY A 31 6.02 -19.46 16.77
C GLY A 31 6.36 -18.09 17.34
N SER A 32 7.60 -17.64 17.15
CA SER A 32 7.96 -16.25 17.44
C SER A 32 7.38 -15.34 16.35
N TRP A 33 7.11 -14.07 16.69
CA TRP A 33 6.85 -12.98 15.72
C TRP A 33 8.01 -12.77 14.73
N THR A 34 9.08 -13.55 14.84
CA THR A 34 10.15 -13.66 13.86
C THR A 34 9.56 -13.97 12.50
N ARG A 35 9.62 -12.93 11.68
CA ARG A 35 9.22 -12.88 10.27
C ARG A 35 9.38 -14.19 9.54
N LEU A 36 8.29 -14.59 8.90
CA LEU A 36 8.33 -15.58 7.83
C LEU A 36 8.94 -15.05 6.55
N LEU A 37 8.64 -13.79 6.22
CA LEU A 37 8.99 -13.16 4.96
C LEU A 37 9.40 -11.71 5.23
N SER A 38 10.54 -11.31 4.72
CA SER A 38 10.95 -9.91 4.65
C SER A 38 10.53 -9.30 3.31
N VAL A 39 10.50 -7.98 3.22
CA VAL A 39 10.30 -7.30 1.93
C VAL A 39 11.41 -7.70 0.95
N GLY A 40 12.65 -7.87 1.42
CA GLY A 40 13.75 -8.38 0.61
C GLY A 40 13.43 -9.72 -0.05
N ASP A 41 12.95 -10.69 0.73
CA ASP A 41 12.60 -12.02 0.23
C ASP A 41 11.50 -11.96 -0.83
N VAL A 42 10.51 -11.08 -0.65
CA VAL A 42 9.44 -10.86 -1.64
C VAL A 42 10.03 -10.31 -2.95
N PHE A 43 10.93 -9.34 -2.86
CA PHE A 43 11.57 -8.75 -4.04
C PHE A 43 12.50 -9.72 -4.76
N GLU A 44 13.23 -10.56 -4.03
CA GLU A 44 14.05 -11.62 -4.62
C GLU A 44 13.21 -12.72 -5.26
N GLN A 45 12.08 -13.08 -4.65
CA GLN A 45 11.16 -14.08 -5.20
C GLN A 45 10.46 -13.61 -6.48
N ILE A 46 10.12 -12.31 -6.56
CA ILE A 46 9.45 -11.73 -7.74
C ILE A 46 10.47 -11.36 -8.84
N GLY A 47 11.61 -10.81 -8.46
CA GLY A 47 12.57 -10.19 -9.37
C GLY A 47 13.82 -11.01 -9.67
N GLY A 48 14.05 -12.10 -8.96
CA GLY A 48 15.26 -12.92 -9.04
C GLY A 48 16.35 -12.52 -8.04
N PRO A 49 17.46 -13.27 -7.96
CA PRO A 49 18.51 -13.00 -6.98
C PRO A 49 19.12 -11.60 -7.15
N GLY A 50 19.25 -10.84 -6.07
CA GLY A 50 19.88 -9.51 -6.06
C GLY A 50 18.93 -8.32 -6.33
N THR A 51 17.66 -8.55 -6.67
CA THR A 51 16.67 -7.46 -6.74
C THR A 51 16.31 -6.87 -5.38
N GLY A 52 16.66 -7.52 -4.27
CA GLY A 52 16.54 -6.94 -2.93
C GLY A 52 17.67 -5.95 -2.57
N ALA A 53 18.80 -5.98 -3.29
CA ALA A 53 20.05 -5.34 -2.86
C ALA A 53 20.05 -3.80 -2.96
N TRP A 54 19.13 -3.22 -3.73
CA TRP A 54 18.99 -1.75 -3.85
C TRP A 54 18.06 -1.17 -2.78
N LEU A 55 17.34 -2.00 -2.01
CA LEU A 55 16.47 -1.54 -0.95
C LEU A 55 17.29 -1.15 0.30
N PRO A 56 16.96 -0.02 0.96
CA PRO A 56 17.57 0.32 2.24
C PRO A 56 17.32 -0.80 3.25
N SER A 57 18.32 -1.19 4.04
CA SER A 57 18.22 -2.30 5.01
C SER A 57 16.99 -2.22 5.91
N LEU A 58 16.61 -1.01 6.35
CA LEU A 58 15.39 -0.77 7.13
C LEU A 58 14.10 -1.23 6.41
N VAL A 59 14.06 -1.12 5.09
CA VAL A 59 12.93 -1.53 4.24
C VAL A 59 13.04 -3.00 3.87
N THR A 60 14.24 -3.50 3.58
CA THR A 60 14.51 -4.90 3.25
C THR A 60 14.14 -5.79 4.43
N ASP A 61 14.55 -5.37 5.62
CA ASP A 61 14.11 -5.86 6.92
C ASP A 61 12.77 -5.23 7.32
N ALA A 62 11.87 -4.94 6.38
CA ALA A 62 10.44 -4.70 6.54
C ALA A 62 9.64 -6.01 6.77
N PRO A 63 8.65 -6.17 7.68
CA PRO A 63 7.56 -7.09 7.39
C PRO A 63 6.77 -6.55 6.19
N PRO A 64 6.37 -7.38 5.21
CA PRO A 64 5.77 -6.92 3.96
C PRO A 64 4.41 -6.24 4.14
N TRP A 65 3.73 -6.46 5.26
CA TRP A 65 2.47 -5.78 5.56
C TRP A 65 2.66 -4.29 5.89
N ILE A 66 3.82 -3.87 6.40
CA ILE A 66 4.11 -2.46 6.71
C ILE A 66 4.06 -1.58 5.44
N PRO A 67 4.88 -1.83 4.39
CA PRO A 67 4.82 -1.03 3.18
C PRO A 67 3.48 -1.19 2.46
N ALA A 68 2.84 -2.36 2.51
CA ALA A 68 1.52 -2.55 1.92
C ALA A 68 0.44 -1.65 2.57
N ILE A 69 0.43 -1.51 3.91
CA ILE A 69 -0.46 -0.57 4.60
C ILE A 69 -0.15 0.88 4.20
N VAL A 70 1.12 1.26 4.17
CA VAL A 70 1.54 2.63 3.82
C VAL A 70 1.09 2.98 2.40
N VAL A 71 1.34 2.10 1.44
CA VAL A 71 0.92 2.28 0.04
C VAL A 71 -0.61 2.30 -0.07
N GLY A 72 -1.30 1.35 0.57
CA GLY A 72 -2.75 1.29 0.61
C GLY A 72 -3.38 2.57 1.17
N ALA A 73 -2.88 3.06 2.31
CA ALA A 73 -3.32 4.30 2.94
C ALA A 73 -3.06 5.53 2.05
N ALA A 74 -1.91 5.60 1.37
CA ALA A 74 -1.60 6.68 0.43
C ALA A 74 -2.58 6.71 -0.75
N PHE A 75 -2.88 5.54 -1.35
CA PHE A 75 -3.85 5.43 -2.44
C PHE A 75 -5.29 5.73 -2.00
N LEU A 76 -5.70 5.28 -0.80
CA LEU A 76 -6.99 5.62 -0.22
C LEU A 76 -7.12 7.12 0.05
N TYR A 77 -6.07 7.74 0.62
CA TYR A 77 -5.99 9.17 0.86
C TYR A 77 -6.09 9.95 -0.47
N TRP A 78 -5.26 9.62 -1.46
CA TRP A 78 -5.26 10.29 -2.76
C TRP A 78 -6.60 10.11 -3.50
N GLY A 79 -7.17 8.91 -3.46
CA GLY A 79 -8.48 8.60 -4.02
C GLY A 79 -9.60 9.42 -3.36
N ARG A 80 -9.48 9.74 -2.07
CA ARG A 80 -10.47 10.54 -1.33
C ARG A 80 -10.33 12.04 -1.59
N PHE A 81 -9.10 12.57 -1.66
CA PHE A 81 -8.84 14.02 -1.66
C PHE A 81 -8.64 14.67 -3.04
N LYS A 82 -8.66 13.93 -4.16
CA LYS A 82 -8.63 14.51 -5.53
C LYS A 82 -9.96 15.16 -5.97
N ARG A 83 -10.57 15.99 -5.11
CA ARG A 83 -11.59 17.01 -5.47
C ARG A 83 -10.94 18.37 -5.20
N GLN A 84 -11.02 19.32 -6.14
CA GLN A 84 -10.77 20.78 -5.99
C GLN A 84 -9.57 21.41 -6.73
N SER A 85 -9.35 21.14 -8.02
CA SER A 85 -8.51 22.07 -8.80
C SER A 85 -8.92 22.28 -10.26
N SER A 86 -10.17 21.99 -10.63
CA SER A 86 -10.64 22.31 -11.97
C SER A 86 -12.12 22.55 -11.93
N ARG A 87 -12.56 23.77 -11.58
CA ARG A 87 -13.65 24.53 -12.25
C ARG A 87 -13.70 26.01 -11.79
N PRO A 88 -12.72 26.87 -12.16
CA PRO A 88 -12.95 28.32 -12.14
C PRO A 88 -13.94 28.78 -13.22
N TYR A 89 -14.11 28.02 -14.31
CA TYR A 89 -14.86 28.46 -15.50
C TYR A 89 -16.40 28.34 -15.42
N GLU A 90 -16.95 27.55 -14.51
CA GLU A 90 -18.41 27.27 -14.48
C GLU A 90 -19.22 28.32 -13.70
N ARG A 91 -18.56 29.24 -12.98
CA ARG A 91 -19.23 30.33 -12.25
C ARG A 91 -19.38 31.62 -13.06
N ALA A 92 -18.69 31.77 -14.19
CA ALA A 92 -18.75 32.98 -15.00
C ALA A 92 -20.00 33.04 -15.90
N SER A 93 -20.59 31.91 -16.31
CA SER A 93 -21.73 31.88 -17.23
C SER A 93 -23.10 32.03 -16.57
N ARG A 94 -23.19 31.95 -15.23
CA ARG A 94 -24.47 32.12 -14.49
C ARG A 94 -24.74 33.54 -14.04
N ARG A 95 -23.84 34.50 -14.30
CA ARG A 95 -23.99 35.90 -13.88
C ARG A 95 -24.46 36.84 -14.98
N THR A 96 -24.67 36.33 -16.19
CA THR A 96 -25.05 37.12 -17.39
C THR A 96 -26.32 36.59 -18.05
N GLY A 97 -27.19 35.88 -17.32
CA GLY A 97 -28.50 35.43 -17.77
C GLY A 97 -29.61 36.20 -17.06
#